data_AF-A0AAU6UR99-F1
#
_entry.id   AF-A0AAU6UR99-F1
#
_cell.length_a   1.000
_cell.length_b   1.000
_cell.length_c   1.000
_cell.angle_alpha   90.00
_cell.angle_beta   90.00
_cell.angle_gamma   90.00
#
_symmetry.space_group_name_H-M   'P 1'
#
loop_
_entity.id
_entity.type
_entity.pdbx_description
1 polymer ?
#
loop_
_entity_poly.entity_id
_entity_poly.type
_entity_poly.pdbx_seq_one_letter_code
_entity_poly.pdbx_strand_id
1 'polypeptide(L)'
;MLSINYGRFLRYWWLLVTLLSAISSVQANVLEGVRVWPSPDATRVVIDLKSEADFSYFTLSSPERLVVDLKQTSLAAVLPVTVSDSAILKRIRASTPPEKTTFRLVLELANKSTPNIFKLPPTPGGQYGHRLVIDLPHSPAPAAATSSTPARSPNVVSRDASQLVGTADIIIAIDAGHGGEDPGSIGPTRKFEKDATLSVSKKLADQINAVPGMKAVLTRTGDYYVSLNNRTEIARRNRAHLLVSVHADAFHTPQPRGASVFVLNTRRANTEIARWVENHEQQSELLGGAGEVLARTNNDRNVSQTLLDLQFSHSQKEGHKVATNLLQELGKVAHLHKAEPVNASLAVLKSPDIPSVLVEIGFISNPIEERLIFQRSHQDKLARAMGKALVQYFEENPPEGTLFANRGKTQQHQVQRGESLSVIAQKYGATVSGIMQANKLKDSRLTVGQRLTIPGGERGPIPVPVVNNPVETETITHVVKSGEFLGRLAANYKVSIDAIRRENNLKSDTLFVGQKLNITVSLKDKPLRKHTVQSGEFLGRIANQYNVTVQSIREANQLRSDQLAVGQVLIIPNR
;
A
#
# COMPACT_ATOMS: atom_id res chain seq x y z
N MET A 1 -32.30 31.87 -79.39
CA MET A 1 -31.04 31.41 -78.75
C MET A 1 -30.99 31.96 -77.34
N LEU A 2 -31.45 31.20 -76.34
CA LEU A 2 -31.25 31.54 -74.93
C LEU A 2 -29.93 30.91 -74.46
N SER A 3 -28.94 31.75 -74.15
CA SER A 3 -27.68 31.32 -73.56
C SER A 3 -27.87 31.20 -72.04
N ILE A 4 -27.95 29.96 -71.56
CA ILE A 4 -28.07 29.66 -70.13
C ILE A 4 -26.70 29.90 -69.48
N ASN A 5 -26.69 30.76 -68.47
CA ASN A 5 -25.47 31.26 -67.82
C ASN A 5 -24.98 30.25 -66.75
N TYR A 6 -24.33 29.17 -67.20
CA TYR A 6 -23.86 28.05 -66.37
C TYR A 6 -22.87 28.45 -65.26
N GLY A 7 -22.20 29.60 -65.37
CA GLY A 7 -21.17 30.03 -64.42
C GLY A 7 -21.69 30.45 -63.04
N ARG A 8 -22.94 30.94 -62.93
CA ARG A 8 -23.51 31.33 -61.63
C ARG A 8 -24.05 30.14 -60.84
N PHE A 9 -24.55 29.11 -61.52
CA PHE A 9 -25.06 27.89 -60.87
C PHE A 9 -23.93 27.07 -60.23
N LEU A 10 -22.79 26.94 -60.90
CA LEU A 10 -21.64 26.19 -60.38
C LEU A 10 -21.06 26.81 -59.10
N ARG A 11 -21.11 28.14 -58.99
CA ARG A 11 -20.55 28.88 -57.85
C ARG A 11 -21.40 28.77 -56.57
N TYR A 12 -22.73 28.69 -56.70
CA TYR A 12 -23.63 28.38 -55.58
C TYR A 12 -23.57 26.90 -55.19
N TRP A 13 -23.34 26.01 -56.15
CA TRP A 13 -23.17 24.57 -55.87
C TRP A 13 -21.89 24.28 -55.07
N TRP A 14 -20.78 24.93 -55.41
CA TRP A 14 -19.53 24.82 -54.63
C TRP A 14 -19.61 25.44 -53.22
N LEU A 15 -20.37 26.53 -53.04
CA LEU A 15 -20.66 27.11 -51.73
C LEU A 15 -21.58 26.21 -50.88
N LEU A 16 -22.54 25.50 -51.49
CA LEU A 16 -23.40 24.56 -50.78
C LEU A 16 -22.64 23.28 -50.38
N VAL A 17 -21.74 22.78 -51.24
CA VAL A 17 -20.93 21.58 -50.97
C VAL A 17 -19.82 21.84 -49.94
N THR A 18 -19.24 23.05 -49.91
CA THR A 18 -18.29 23.43 -48.87
C THR A 18 -18.97 23.72 -47.51
N LEU A 19 -20.20 24.23 -47.50
CA LEU A 19 -20.97 24.42 -46.27
C LEU A 19 -21.52 23.09 -45.70
N LEU A 20 -21.83 22.09 -46.55
CA LEU A 20 -22.22 20.75 -46.10
C LEU A 20 -21.06 19.87 -45.63
N SER A 21 -19.81 20.21 -45.99
CA SER A 21 -18.62 19.42 -45.60
C SER A 21 -18.03 19.84 -44.24
N ALA A 22 -18.57 20.86 -43.60
CA ALA A 22 -18.15 21.35 -42.28
C ALA A 22 -19.09 20.91 -41.13
N ILE A 23 -19.87 19.85 -41.32
CA ILE A 23 -20.56 19.18 -40.21
C ILE A 23 -19.52 18.30 -39.52
N SER A 24 -18.77 18.87 -38.59
CA SER A 24 -18.06 18.08 -37.60
C SER A 24 -19.09 17.21 -36.90
N SER A 25 -19.10 15.92 -37.23
CA SER A 25 -19.91 14.94 -36.51
C SER A 25 -19.37 14.92 -35.09
N VAL A 26 -20.01 15.67 -34.19
CA VAL A 26 -19.73 15.57 -32.76
C VAL A 26 -20.16 14.17 -32.37
N GLN A 27 -19.20 13.24 -32.36
CA GLN A 27 -19.49 11.88 -31.91
C GLN A 27 -19.92 11.98 -30.46
N ALA A 28 -21.13 11.51 -30.17
CA ALA A 28 -21.60 11.38 -28.80
C ALA A 28 -20.59 10.53 -28.02
N ASN A 29 -20.17 11.05 -26.86
CA ASN A 29 -19.35 10.30 -25.93
C ASN A 29 -20.17 9.10 -25.41
N VAL A 30 -19.50 8.08 -24.90
CA VAL A 30 -20.12 6.87 -24.38
C VAL A 30 -19.53 6.61 -23.00
N LEU A 31 -20.39 6.49 -22.00
CA LEU A 31 -20.05 5.97 -20.68
C LEU A 31 -19.99 4.44 -20.79
N GLU A 32 -18.78 3.91 -20.86
CA GLU A 32 -18.49 2.49 -21.10
C GLU A 32 -18.49 1.66 -19.82
N GLY A 33 -18.04 2.26 -18.70
CA GLY A 33 -17.93 1.56 -17.42
C GLY A 33 -17.88 2.48 -16.21
N VAL A 34 -18.17 1.92 -15.05
CA VAL A 34 -17.98 2.57 -13.74
C VAL A 34 -17.25 1.60 -12.82
N ARG A 35 -16.12 2.05 -12.27
CA ARG A 35 -15.29 1.28 -11.33
C ARG A 35 -15.21 2.03 -10.01
N VAL A 36 -15.26 1.29 -8.90
CA VAL A 36 -15.24 1.86 -7.54
C VAL A 36 -14.12 1.20 -6.74
N TRP A 37 -13.27 2.03 -6.12
CA TRP A 37 -12.14 1.62 -5.30
C TRP A 37 -12.24 2.26 -3.92
N PRO A 38 -12.84 1.57 -2.93
CA PRO A 38 -12.81 2.00 -1.54
C PRO A 38 -11.39 1.89 -0.97
N SER A 39 -10.98 2.88 -0.18
CA SER A 39 -9.74 2.88 0.62
C SER A 39 -10.06 3.36 2.04
N PRO A 40 -9.16 3.23 3.03
CA PRO A 40 -9.42 3.70 4.39
C PRO A 40 -9.80 5.19 4.49
N ASP A 41 -9.19 6.04 3.65
CA ASP A 41 -9.31 7.51 3.76
C ASP A 41 -10.26 8.13 2.73
N ALA A 42 -10.52 7.44 1.61
CA ALA A 42 -11.34 7.94 0.52
C ALA A 42 -11.94 6.80 -0.32
N THR A 43 -13.00 7.07 -1.05
CA THR A 43 -13.51 6.19 -2.10
C THR A 43 -13.32 6.83 -3.46
N ARG A 44 -12.60 6.16 -4.35
CA ARG A 44 -12.40 6.63 -5.73
C ARG A 44 -13.41 5.99 -6.67
N VAL A 45 -14.03 6.78 -7.52
CA VAL A 45 -14.89 6.33 -8.62
C VAL A 45 -14.23 6.72 -9.93
N VAL A 46 -14.09 5.75 -10.83
CA VAL A 46 -13.55 5.95 -12.19
C VAL A 46 -14.65 5.65 -13.19
N ILE A 47 -14.97 6.65 -14.00
CA ILE A 47 -15.94 6.53 -15.10
C ILE A 47 -15.14 6.39 -16.40
N ASP A 48 -15.28 5.23 -17.06
CA ASP A 48 -14.61 4.92 -18.32
C ASP A 48 -15.43 5.48 -19.50
N LEU A 49 -14.77 6.23 -20.38
CA LEU A 49 -15.38 7.02 -21.44
C LEU A 49 -14.68 6.81 -22.79
N LYS A 50 -15.47 6.82 -23.87
CA LYS A 50 -14.96 6.71 -25.24
C LYS A 50 -14.13 7.93 -25.67
N SER A 51 -14.52 9.12 -25.25
CA SER A 51 -13.81 10.39 -25.48
C SER A 51 -13.69 11.20 -24.19
N GLU A 52 -12.93 12.30 -24.22
CA GLU A 52 -12.74 13.15 -23.04
C GLU A 52 -14.08 13.67 -22.49
N ALA A 53 -14.24 13.66 -21.16
CA ALA A 53 -15.45 14.14 -20.50
C ALA A 53 -15.62 15.67 -20.64
N ASP A 54 -16.75 16.13 -21.16
CA ASP A 54 -17.30 17.45 -20.84
C ASP A 54 -18.35 17.26 -19.74
N PHE A 55 -18.12 17.85 -18.57
CA PHE A 55 -18.94 17.60 -17.39
C PHE A 55 -19.15 18.83 -16.52
N SER A 56 -20.23 18.79 -15.75
CA SER A 56 -20.47 19.68 -14.61
C SER A 56 -20.93 18.86 -13.41
N TYR A 57 -20.82 19.40 -12.21
CA TYR A 57 -21.25 18.69 -11.01
C TYR A 57 -21.76 19.64 -9.93
N PHE A 58 -22.58 19.10 -9.03
CA PHE A 58 -23.06 19.80 -7.84
C PHE A 58 -23.41 18.78 -6.75
N THR A 59 -23.52 19.23 -5.51
CA THR A 59 -23.92 18.39 -4.37
C THR A 59 -25.32 18.74 -3.91
N LEU A 60 -26.02 17.74 -3.35
CA LEU A 60 -27.32 17.89 -2.70
C LEU A 60 -27.23 17.35 -1.28
N SER A 61 -27.95 17.99 -0.36
CA SER A 61 -28.16 17.49 1.00
C SER A 61 -29.56 16.85 1.13
N SER A 62 -29.77 16.05 2.18
CA SER A 62 -31.06 15.43 2.52
C SER A 62 -31.71 14.56 1.40
N PRO A 63 -31.13 13.40 1.02
CA PRO A 63 -29.86 12.83 1.47
C PRO A 63 -28.65 13.37 0.70
N GLU A 64 -27.46 13.21 1.29
CA GLU A 64 -26.18 13.60 0.70
C GLU A 64 -25.95 12.90 -0.64
N ARG A 65 -25.77 13.69 -1.71
CA ARG A 65 -25.55 13.21 -3.08
C ARG A 65 -24.54 14.07 -3.81
N LEU A 66 -23.71 13.44 -4.64
CA LEU A 66 -22.97 14.10 -5.70
C LEU A 66 -23.66 13.82 -7.03
N VAL A 67 -24.00 14.86 -7.77
CA VAL A 67 -24.61 14.78 -9.10
C VAL A 67 -23.57 15.20 -10.14
N VAL A 68 -23.36 14.37 -11.15
CA VAL A 68 -22.42 14.63 -12.26
C VAL A 68 -23.19 14.56 -13.57
N ASP A 69 -23.15 15.65 -14.33
CA ASP A 69 -23.77 15.78 -15.64
C ASP A 69 -22.69 15.65 -16.71
N LEU A 70 -22.75 14.58 -17.51
CA LEU A 70 -21.86 14.31 -18.63
C LEU A 70 -22.53 14.77 -19.93
N LYS A 71 -22.01 15.83 -20.56
CA LYS A 71 -22.60 16.39 -21.78
C LYS A 71 -22.35 15.48 -22.97
N GLN A 72 -23.30 15.49 -23.92
CA GLN A 72 -23.25 14.72 -25.18
C GLN A 72 -22.86 13.25 -24.97
N THR A 73 -23.31 12.66 -23.86
CA THR A 73 -22.90 11.32 -23.43
C THR A 73 -24.07 10.37 -23.44
N SER A 74 -23.86 9.17 -23.98
CA SER A 74 -24.79 8.04 -23.93
C SER A 74 -24.32 6.98 -22.94
N LEU A 75 -25.22 6.14 -22.45
CA LEU A 75 -24.90 5.08 -21.49
C LEU A 75 -24.73 3.73 -22.19
N ALA A 76 -23.57 3.10 -22.03
CA ALA A 76 -23.34 1.69 -22.34
C ALA A 76 -23.06 0.84 -21.08
N ALA A 77 -22.63 1.47 -19.97
CA ALA A 77 -22.39 0.77 -18.72
C ALA A 77 -23.67 0.27 -18.04
N VAL A 78 -23.50 -0.74 -17.19
CA VAL A 78 -24.56 -1.27 -16.34
C VAL A 78 -24.74 -0.38 -15.11
N LEU A 79 -25.94 0.16 -14.93
CA LEU A 79 -26.36 0.92 -13.74
C LEU A 79 -27.71 0.38 -13.25
N PRO A 80 -27.99 0.46 -11.94
CA PRO A 80 -27.20 1.07 -10.87
C PRO A 80 -26.02 0.19 -10.40
N VAL A 81 -24.99 0.83 -9.85
CA VAL A 81 -23.92 0.15 -9.08
C VAL A 81 -24.21 0.33 -7.60
N THR A 82 -24.34 -0.77 -6.85
CA THR A 82 -24.47 -0.74 -5.39
C THR A 82 -23.10 -1.01 -4.78
N VAL A 83 -22.72 -0.23 -3.76
CA VAL A 83 -21.40 -0.30 -3.12
C VAL A 83 -21.59 -0.64 -1.64
N SER A 84 -21.14 -1.83 -1.23
CA SER A 84 -21.21 -2.29 0.17
C SER A 84 -19.96 -1.94 0.97
N ASP A 85 -18.81 -1.84 0.30
CA ASP A 85 -17.49 -1.85 0.95
C ASP A 85 -16.88 -0.43 1.07
N SER A 86 -17.70 0.61 0.90
CA SER A 86 -17.30 2.02 1.04
C SER A 86 -17.94 2.65 2.28
N ALA A 87 -17.15 3.42 3.02
CA ALA A 87 -17.65 4.19 4.15
C ALA A 87 -18.48 5.42 3.71
N ILE A 88 -18.36 5.85 2.45
CA ILE A 88 -18.99 7.09 1.97
C ILE A 88 -19.93 6.91 0.80
N LEU A 89 -19.68 6.00 -0.13
CA LEU A 89 -20.50 5.82 -1.33
C LEU A 89 -21.41 4.61 -1.15
N LYS A 90 -22.72 4.81 -1.29
CA LYS A 90 -23.72 3.72 -1.18
C LYS A 90 -24.12 3.17 -2.53
N ARG A 91 -24.34 4.05 -3.50
CA ARG A 91 -24.92 3.70 -4.80
C ARG A 91 -24.58 4.72 -5.87
N ILE A 92 -24.41 4.26 -7.10
CA ILE A 92 -24.32 5.09 -8.31
C ILE A 92 -25.51 4.72 -9.20
N ARG A 93 -26.26 5.72 -9.68
CA ARG A 93 -27.41 5.49 -10.56
C ARG A 93 -27.58 6.60 -11.58
N ALA A 94 -28.34 6.30 -12.63
CA ALA A 94 -28.83 7.31 -13.56
C ALA A 94 -29.95 8.15 -12.92
N SER A 95 -30.13 9.37 -13.41
CA SER A 95 -31.26 10.25 -13.10
C SER A 95 -31.65 11.07 -14.33
N THR A 96 -32.80 11.73 -14.29
CA THR A 96 -33.25 12.61 -15.36
C THR A 96 -32.28 13.78 -15.54
N PRO A 97 -31.66 13.93 -16.73
CA PRO A 97 -30.71 15.01 -17.02
C PRO A 97 -31.44 16.34 -17.26
N PRO A 98 -30.71 17.47 -17.20
CA PRO A 98 -31.29 18.78 -17.51
C PRO A 98 -31.59 18.95 -19.02
N GLU A 99 -30.83 18.25 -19.88
CA GLU A 99 -30.91 18.32 -21.34
C GLU A 99 -30.93 16.92 -21.95
N LYS A 100 -31.56 16.75 -23.12
CA LYS A 100 -31.69 15.45 -23.80
C LYS A 100 -30.35 14.80 -24.18
N THR A 101 -29.32 15.62 -24.42
CA THR A 101 -27.97 15.17 -24.82
C THR A 101 -27.05 14.93 -23.63
N THR A 102 -27.50 15.23 -22.41
CA THR A 102 -26.70 15.09 -21.19
C THR A 102 -27.07 13.79 -20.49
N PHE A 103 -26.09 13.09 -19.93
CA PHE A 103 -26.31 11.95 -19.06
C PHE A 103 -26.02 12.34 -17.60
N ARG A 104 -27.01 12.20 -16.72
CA ARG A 104 -26.89 12.54 -15.30
C ARG A 104 -26.64 11.31 -14.44
N LEU A 105 -25.49 11.29 -13.78
CA LEU A 105 -25.12 10.34 -12.74
C LEU A 105 -25.40 10.93 -11.37
N VAL A 106 -25.94 10.11 -10.47
CA VAL A 106 -26.13 10.44 -9.05
C VAL A 106 -25.38 9.42 -8.21
N LEU A 107 -24.42 9.90 -7.43
CA LEU A 107 -23.70 9.16 -6.41
C LEU A 107 -24.38 9.45 -5.08
N GLU A 108 -25.03 8.45 -4.50
CA GLU A 108 -25.69 8.52 -3.20
C GLU A 108 -24.66 8.28 -2.09
N LEU A 109 -24.52 9.25 -1.19
CA LEU A 109 -23.49 9.26 -0.17
C LEU A 109 -24.06 8.93 1.22
N ALA A 110 -23.24 8.31 2.05
CA ALA A 110 -23.52 8.06 3.45
C ALA A 110 -23.39 9.34 4.29
N ASN A 111 -22.37 10.14 3.99
CA ASN A 111 -22.02 11.38 4.67
C ASN A 111 -21.60 12.44 3.65
N LYS A 112 -21.53 13.70 4.09
CA LYS A 112 -21.08 14.81 3.25
C LYS A 112 -19.61 14.63 2.86
N SER A 113 -19.29 14.85 1.58
CA SER A 113 -17.94 14.80 1.00
C SER A 113 -17.67 16.02 0.15
N THR A 114 -16.44 16.52 0.15
CA THR A 114 -15.97 17.48 -0.87
C THR A 114 -15.23 16.69 -1.95
N PRO A 115 -15.80 16.49 -3.15
CA PRO A 115 -15.18 15.65 -4.16
C PRO A 115 -13.99 16.35 -4.83
N ASN A 116 -12.96 15.58 -5.18
CA ASN A 116 -11.92 16.01 -6.11
C ASN A 116 -12.13 15.30 -7.44
N ILE A 117 -12.40 16.05 -8.51
CA ILE A 117 -12.79 15.51 -9.81
C ILE A 117 -11.82 15.97 -10.89
N PHE A 118 -11.24 15.03 -11.63
CA PHE A 118 -10.27 15.32 -12.68
C PHE A 118 -10.35 14.30 -13.82
N LYS A 119 -9.85 14.69 -14.99
CA LYS A 119 -9.85 13.86 -16.20
C LYS A 119 -8.51 13.16 -16.36
N LEU A 120 -8.51 11.94 -16.88
CA LEU A 120 -7.30 11.25 -17.34
C LEU A 120 -7.40 10.95 -18.84
N PRO A 121 -6.33 11.24 -19.62
CA PRO A 121 -6.27 10.81 -21.00
C PRO A 121 -6.09 9.29 -21.12
N PRO A 122 -6.22 8.74 -22.34
CA PRO A 122 -5.91 7.34 -22.62
C PRO A 122 -4.47 7.00 -22.22
N THR A 123 -4.24 5.79 -21.72
CA THR A 123 -2.89 5.32 -21.39
C THR A 123 -2.07 5.10 -22.66
N PRO A 124 -0.76 5.40 -22.66
CA PRO A 124 0.15 4.96 -23.73
C PRO A 124 0.03 3.46 -23.95
N GLY A 125 -0.26 3.02 -25.17
CA GLY A 125 -0.51 1.60 -25.50
C GLY A 125 -1.99 1.16 -25.50
N GLY A 126 -2.93 2.07 -25.23
CA GLY A 126 -4.37 1.86 -25.51
C GLY A 126 -5.13 0.95 -24.55
N GLN A 127 -4.53 0.57 -23.40
CA GLN A 127 -5.18 -0.32 -22.45
C GLN A 127 -6.41 0.29 -21.76
N TYR A 128 -6.36 1.58 -21.43
CA TYR A 128 -7.48 2.34 -20.90
C TYR A 128 -7.75 3.58 -21.75
N GLY A 129 -9.03 3.84 -22.02
CA GLY A 129 -9.50 5.02 -22.72
C GLY A 129 -9.53 6.28 -21.84
N HIS A 130 -10.35 7.25 -22.24
CA HIS A 130 -10.57 8.46 -21.46
C HIS A 130 -11.29 8.13 -20.16
N ARG A 131 -10.93 8.81 -19.06
CA ARG A 131 -11.51 8.55 -17.74
C ARG A 131 -11.87 9.85 -17.04
N LEU A 132 -12.98 9.85 -16.32
CA LEU A 132 -13.31 10.85 -15.32
C LEU A 132 -13.16 10.22 -13.93
N VAL A 133 -12.25 10.76 -13.12
CA VAL A 133 -11.93 10.26 -11.78
C VAL A 133 -12.56 11.18 -10.74
N ILE A 134 -13.24 10.58 -9.75
CA ILE A 134 -13.92 11.27 -8.65
C ILE A 134 -13.40 10.67 -7.35
N ASP A 135 -12.65 11.45 -6.57
CA ASP A 135 -12.25 11.10 -5.22
C ASP A 135 -13.25 11.63 -4.19
N LEU A 136 -13.74 10.75 -3.32
CA LEU A 136 -14.67 11.04 -2.22
C LEU A 136 -13.99 10.77 -0.87
N PRO A 137 -13.35 11.78 -0.24
CA PRO A 137 -12.73 11.64 1.08
C PRO A 137 -13.73 11.23 2.17
N HIS A 138 -13.37 10.29 3.05
CA HIS A 138 -14.23 9.77 4.13
C HIS A 138 -14.45 10.76 5.28
N SER A 139 -13.51 11.68 5.46
CA SER A 139 -13.68 12.87 6.29
C SER A 139 -13.65 14.09 5.38
N PRO A 140 -14.40 15.16 5.68
CA PRO A 140 -14.18 16.42 4.98
C PRO A 140 -12.69 16.74 5.07
N ALA A 141 -12.06 17.07 3.95
CA ALA A 141 -10.71 17.64 3.95
C ALA A 141 -10.68 18.67 5.08
N PRO A 142 -9.68 18.66 5.99
CA PRO A 142 -9.66 19.64 7.06
C PRO A 142 -9.79 21.01 6.39
N ALA A 143 -10.96 21.63 6.56
CA ALA A 143 -11.15 23.03 6.21
C ALA A 143 -10.03 23.72 6.93
N ALA A 144 -9.11 24.36 6.18
CA ALA A 144 -7.88 24.96 6.69
C ALA A 144 -8.11 25.41 8.12
N ALA A 145 -7.73 24.54 9.06
CA ALA A 145 -8.08 24.75 10.43
C ALA A 145 -7.18 25.91 10.80
N THR A 146 -7.78 27.06 11.02
CA THR A 146 -7.18 28.11 11.83
C THR A 146 -6.93 27.42 13.17
N SER A 147 -5.75 26.82 13.27
CA SER A 147 -5.28 26.10 14.43
C SER A 147 -5.02 27.16 15.48
N SER A 148 -6.05 27.44 16.28
CA SER A 148 -5.84 27.89 17.64
C SER A 148 -5.12 26.75 18.37
N THR A 149 -3.82 26.69 18.16
CA THR A 149 -2.91 25.78 18.86
C THR A 149 -2.93 26.23 20.32
N PRO A 150 -3.15 25.35 21.31
CA PRO A 150 -2.84 25.68 22.69
C PRO A 150 -1.34 26.04 22.70
N ALA A 151 -0.99 27.23 23.19
CA ALA A 151 0.38 27.70 23.25
C ALA A 151 1.28 26.61 23.84
N ARG A 152 2.05 25.95 22.97
CA ARG A 152 3.03 24.96 23.38
C ARG A 152 4.11 25.76 24.09
N SER A 153 4.29 25.49 25.38
CA SER A 153 5.39 26.04 26.19
C SER A 153 6.69 25.95 25.39
N PRO A 154 7.54 26.99 25.41
CA PRO A 154 8.75 27.00 24.60
C PRO A 154 9.57 25.75 24.91
N ASN A 155 9.89 24.97 23.87
CA ASN A 155 10.86 23.90 23.96
C ASN A 155 12.19 24.52 24.39
N VAL A 156 12.47 24.50 25.70
CA VAL A 156 13.81 24.68 26.22
C VAL A 156 14.59 23.48 25.72
N VAL A 157 15.46 23.70 24.74
CA VAL A 157 16.42 22.68 24.28
C VAL A 157 17.30 22.34 25.48
N SER A 158 17.00 21.23 26.14
CA SER A 158 17.85 20.72 27.20
C SER A 158 19.21 20.37 26.58
N ARG A 159 20.28 20.96 27.10
CA ARG A 159 21.66 20.62 26.73
C ARG A 159 22.16 19.34 27.42
N ASP A 160 21.26 18.62 28.09
CA ASP A 160 21.58 17.40 28.81
C ASP A 160 21.54 16.20 27.85
N ALA A 161 22.73 15.70 27.50
CA ALA A 161 22.90 14.53 26.62
C ALA A 161 22.26 13.25 27.17
N SER A 162 21.91 13.20 28.47
CA SER A 162 21.15 12.08 29.05
C SER A 162 19.72 11.98 28.53
N GLN A 163 19.18 13.05 27.93
CA GLN A 163 17.86 13.05 27.26
C GLN A 163 17.88 12.52 25.82
N LEU A 164 19.06 12.26 25.24
CA LEU A 164 19.21 11.62 23.93
C LEU A 164 19.03 10.08 24.00
N VAL A 165 18.83 9.54 25.20
CA VAL A 165 18.61 8.13 25.47
C VAL A 165 17.11 7.83 25.34
N GLY A 166 16.69 7.34 24.18
CA GLY A 166 15.29 6.99 23.91
C GLY A 166 15.05 5.51 23.59
N THR A 167 13.84 5.04 23.82
CA THR A 167 13.42 3.65 23.56
C THR A 167 12.49 3.58 22.35
N ALA A 168 12.55 4.59 21.47
CA ALA A 168 11.69 4.66 20.30
C ALA A 168 12.07 3.60 19.27
N ASP A 169 11.06 3.14 18.53
CA ASP A 169 11.26 2.25 17.39
C ASP A 169 11.81 3.03 16.19
N ILE A 170 12.66 2.37 15.41
CA ILE A 170 13.00 2.79 14.06
C ILE A 170 11.81 2.50 13.16
N ILE A 171 11.10 3.55 12.77
CA ILE A 171 9.98 3.46 11.85
C ILE A 171 10.48 3.43 10.39
N ILE A 172 10.11 2.40 9.64
CA ILE A 172 10.38 2.27 8.20
C ILE A 172 9.05 2.31 7.46
N ALA A 173 8.88 3.32 6.60
CA ALA A 173 7.77 3.35 5.68
C ALA A 173 8.06 2.44 4.49
N ILE A 174 7.15 1.50 4.21
CA ILE A 174 7.21 0.61 3.06
C ILE A 174 6.12 1.04 2.09
N ASP A 175 6.53 1.49 0.92
CA ASP A 175 5.63 1.86 -0.14
C ASP A 175 5.40 0.69 -1.10
N ALA A 176 4.18 0.14 -1.11
CA ALA A 176 3.80 -0.87 -2.09
C ALA A 176 3.39 -0.15 -3.39
N GLY A 177 4.24 -0.22 -4.43
CA GLY A 177 4.03 0.44 -5.72
C GLY A 177 2.63 0.21 -6.30
N HIS A 178 2.08 1.22 -6.99
CA HIS A 178 0.77 1.16 -7.67
C HIS A 178 -0.42 0.89 -6.72
N GLY A 179 -1.51 0.28 -7.21
CA GLY A 179 -2.69 -0.11 -6.43
C GLY A 179 -4.01 0.47 -6.98
N GLY A 180 -5.11 -0.25 -6.75
CA GLY A 180 -6.43 0.11 -7.23
C GLY A 180 -6.49 0.10 -8.76
N GLU A 181 -6.90 1.23 -9.35
CA GLU A 181 -6.95 1.41 -10.81
C GLU A 181 -5.60 1.48 -11.52
N ASP A 182 -4.50 1.68 -10.78
CA ASP A 182 -3.16 1.66 -11.32
C ASP A 182 -2.62 0.23 -11.17
N PRO A 183 -2.60 -0.58 -12.26
CA PRO A 183 -2.07 -1.95 -12.20
C PRO A 183 -0.56 -2.00 -12.09
N GLY A 184 0.14 -0.88 -12.37
CA GLY A 184 1.54 -0.88 -12.74
C GLY A 184 1.78 -1.64 -14.04
N SER A 185 2.99 -2.15 -14.18
CA SER A 185 3.40 -2.98 -15.30
C SER A 185 2.66 -4.32 -15.33
N ILE A 186 2.47 -4.87 -16.54
CA ILE A 186 1.66 -6.06 -16.79
C ILE A 186 2.52 -7.12 -17.44
N GLY A 187 2.61 -8.28 -16.78
CA GLY A 187 3.38 -9.41 -17.26
C GLY A 187 2.75 -10.12 -18.46
N PRO A 188 3.54 -10.95 -19.17
CA PRO A 188 3.06 -11.69 -20.33
C PRO A 188 1.92 -12.68 -20.00
N THR A 189 1.79 -13.12 -18.75
CA THR A 189 0.64 -13.94 -18.29
C THR A 189 -0.51 -13.12 -17.69
N ARG A 190 -0.57 -11.81 -17.98
CA ARG A 190 -1.58 -10.85 -17.49
C ARG A 190 -1.61 -10.68 -15.96
N LYS A 191 -0.48 -10.91 -15.29
CA LYS A 191 -0.33 -10.57 -13.87
C LYS A 191 0.02 -9.09 -13.72
N PHE A 192 -0.45 -8.47 -12.64
CA PHE A 192 -0.24 -7.06 -12.38
C PHE A 192 0.86 -6.83 -11.35
N GLU A 193 1.74 -5.87 -11.61
CA GLU A 193 2.79 -5.44 -10.69
C GLU A 193 2.25 -5.12 -9.30
N LYS A 194 1.12 -4.41 -9.21
CA LYS A 194 0.50 -4.01 -7.93
C LYS A 194 0.26 -5.18 -6.95
N ASP A 195 0.05 -6.39 -7.47
CA ASP A 195 -0.21 -7.58 -6.65
C ASP A 195 1.10 -8.14 -6.09
N ALA A 196 2.16 -8.16 -6.92
CA ALA A 196 3.49 -8.59 -6.50
C ALA A 196 4.07 -7.62 -5.45
N THR A 197 3.98 -6.31 -5.72
CA THR A 197 4.50 -5.27 -4.81
C THR A 197 3.80 -5.32 -3.46
N LEU A 198 2.46 -5.41 -3.42
CA LEU A 198 1.72 -5.53 -2.15
C LEU A 198 2.13 -6.78 -1.36
N SER A 199 2.25 -7.93 -2.04
CA SER A 199 2.60 -9.19 -1.39
C SER A 199 3.99 -9.14 -0.79
N VAL A 200 4.98 -8.62 -1.53
CA VAL A 200 6.36 -8.50 -1.05
C VAL A 200 6.48 -7.44 0.04
N SER A 201 5.82 -6.28 -0.09
CA SER A 201 5.82 -5.23 0.93
C SER A 201 5.25 -5.71 2.26
N LYS A 202 4.16 -6.50 2.26
CA LYS A 202 3.62 -7.12 3.48
C LYS A 202 4.63 -8.05 4.15
N LYS A 203 5.26 -8.92 3.36
CA LYS A 203 6.31 -9.82 3.87
C LYS A 203 7.50 -9.05 4.44
N LEU A 204 7.92 -7.97 3.79
CA LEU A 204 8.97 -7.09 4.30
C LEU A 204 8.53 -6.41 5.61
N ALA A 205 7.28 -5.95 5.70
CA ALA A 205 6.73 -5.39 6.92
C ALA A 205 6.78 -6.39 8.08
N ASP A 206 6.43 -7.66 7.83
CA ASP A 206 6.50 -8.73 8.82
C ASP A 206 7.94 -8.98 9.29
N GLN A 207 8.92 -8.96 8.38
CA GLN A 207 10.35 -9.08 8.73
C GLN A 207 10.81 -7.92 9.62
N ILE A 208 10.43 -6.68 9.30
CA ILE A 208 10.82 -5.50 10.07
C ILE A 208 10.14 -5.52 11.44
N ASN A 209 8.84 -5.82 11.51
CA ASN A 209 8.09 -5.86 12.77
C ASN A 209 8.54 -7.00 13.70
N ALA A 210 9.18 -8.04 13.16
CA ALA A 210 9.78 -9.10 13.97
C ALA A 210 11.06 -8.65 14.70
N VAL A 211 11.70 -7.56 14.27
CA VAL A 211 12.93 -7.05 14.87
C VAL A 211 12.60 -6.08 16.02
N PRO A 212 13.03 -6.38 17.27
CA PRO A 212 12.79 -5.47 18.39
C PRO A 212 13.41 -4.09 18.16
N GLY A 213 12.64 -3.03 18.40
CA GLY A 213 13.08 -1.64 18.16
C GLY A 213 12.92 -1.19 16.71
N MET A 214 12.21 -1.93 15.87
CA MET A 214 11.85 -1.52 14.51
C MET A 214 10.35 -1.69 14.28
N LYS A 215 9.79 -0.84 13.42
CA LYS A 215 8.37 -0.85 13.08
C LYS A 215 8.16 -0.51 11.61
N ALA A 216 7.36 -1.30 10.91
CA ALA A 216 6.96 -1.02 9.54
C ALA A 216 5.64 -0.24 9.47
N VAL A 217 5.55 0.68 8.50
CA VAL A 217 4.31 1.38 8.13
C VAL A 217 4.11 1.23 6.63
N LEU A 218 3.02 0.58 6.21
CA LEU A 218 2.70 0.42 4.80
C LEU A 218 1.95 1.65 4.27
N THR A 219 2.31 2.14 3.08
CA THR A 219 1.52 3.19 2.38
C THR A 219 0.15 2.67 1.96
N ARG A 220 0.04 1.37 1.66
CA ARG A 220 -1.23 0.67 1.46
C ARG A 220 -1.20 -0.75 2.01
N THR A 221 -2.30 -1.17 2.62
CA THR A 221 -2.47 -2.53 3.17
C THR A 221 -3.39 -3.41 2.29
N GLY A 222 -4.02 -2.81 1.28
CA GLY A 222 -4.94 -3.46 0.34
C GLY A 222 -4.74 -3.00 -1.10
N ASP A 223 -5.66 -3.42 -1.97
CA ASP A 223 -5.67 -3.03 -3.39
C ASP A 223 -6.46 -1.73 -3.59
N TYR A 224 -5.84 -0.62 -3.20
CA TYR A 224 -6.36 0.72 -3.45
C TYR A 224 -5.23 1.65 -3.88
N TYR A 225 -5.60 2.69 -4.63
CA TYR A 225 -4.64 3.65 -5.16
C TYR A 225 -4.15 4.60 -4.05
N VAL A 226 -2.84 4.90 -4.07
CA VAL A 226 -2.22 5.97 -3.26
C VAL A 226 -1.42 6.88 -4.18
N SER A 227 -1.72 8.18 -4.16
CA SER A 227 -1.03 9.17 -4.99
C SER A 227 0.44 9.29 -4.59
N LEU A 228 1.30 9.68 -5.55
CA LEU A 228 2.74 9.79 -5.32
C LEU A 228 3.10 10.73 -4.16
N ASN A 229 2.39 11.85 -4.01
CA ASN A 229 2.59 12.77 -2.88
C ASN A 229 2.12 12.15 -1.56
N ASN A 230 0.97 11.45 -1.55
CA ASN A 230 0.45 10.83 -0.34
C ASN A 230 1.37 9.73 0.19
N ARG A 231 2.10 9.01 -0.67
CA ARG A 231 3.08 7.99 -0.25
C ARG A 231 4.14 8.58 0.68
N THR A 232 4.75 9.69 0.28
CA THR A 232 5.75 10.42 1.09
C THR A 232 5.12 11.05 2.33
N GLU A 233 3.89 11.55 2.21
CA GLU A 233 3.18 12.16 3.34
C GLU A 233 2.81 11.13 4.43
N ILE A 234 2.43 9.91 4.06
CA ILE A 234 2.20 8.82 5.01
C ILE A 234 3.48 8.52 5.80
N ALA A 235 4.63 8.46 5.12
CA ALA A 235 5.93 8.26 5.77
C ALA A 235 6.23 9.38 6.78
N ARG A 236 6.02 10.64 6.39
CA ARG A 236 6.25 11.83 7.22
C ARG A 236 5.33 11.88 8.45
N ARG A 237 4.03 11.66 8.29
CA ARG A 237 3.06 11.64 9.41
C ARG A 237 3.39 10.57 10.44
N ASN A 238 3.94 9.45 10.00
CA ASN A 238 4.39 8.37 10.88
C ASN A 238 5.83 8.56 11.38
N ARG A 239 6.49 9.69 11.08
CA ARG A 239 7.88 9.97 11.47
C ARG A 239 8.83 8.84 11.06
N ALA A 240 8.67 8.36 9.83
CA ALA A 240 9.55 7.33 9.28
C ALA A 240 10.99 7.85 9.16
N HIS A 241 11.95 7.00 9.52
CA HIS A 241 13.38 7.25 9.38
C HIS A 241 13.89 6.87 7.98
N LEU A 242 13.13 6.06 7.25
CA LEU A 242 13.45 5.60 5.91
C LEU A 242 12.16 5.28 5.15
N LEU A 243 12.14 5.58 3.86
CA LEU A 243 11.11 5.15 2.92
C LEU A 243 11.68 4.13 1.92
N VAL A 244 11.10 2.94 1.87
CA VAL A 244 11.44 1.87 0.91
C VAL A 244 10.24 1.63 0.00
N SER A 245 10.33 2.07 -1.27
CA SER A 245 9.33 1.79 -2.28
C SER A 245 9.64 0.47 -3.00
N VAL A 246 8.66 -0.40 -3.17
CA VAL A 246 8.81 -1.74 -3.77
C VAL A 246 8.05 -1.77 -5.09
N HIS A 247 8.76 -2.10 -6.17
CA HIS A 247 8.27 -2.12 -7.55
C HIS A 247 8.74 -3.38 -8.30
N ALA A 248 8.08 -3.69 -9.42
CA ALA A 248 8.46 -4.76 -10.33
C ALA A 248 8.15 -4.35 -11.79
N ASP A 249 8.82 -3.29 -12.24
CA ASP A 249 8.54 -2.61 -13.50
C ASP A 249 8.78 -3.49 -14.76
N ALA A 250 8.57 -2.96 -15.94
CA ALA A 250 8.72 -3.65 -17.22
C ALA A 250 9.62 -2.89 -18.19
N PHE A 251 10.32 -3.66 -19.03
CA PHE A 251 10.91 -3.16 -20.26
C PHE A 251 10.02 -3.50 -21.46
N HIS A 252 10.18 -2.75 -22.55
CA HIS A 252 9.54 -3.06 -23.84
C HIS A 252 9.96 -4.41 -24.42
N THR A 253 11.12 -4.92 -24.00
CA THR A 253 11.64 -6.22 -24.43
C THR A 253 11.67 -7.18 -23.22
N PRO A 254 11.52 -8.50 -23.43
CA PRO A 254 11.41 -9.47 -22.33
C PRO A 254 12.77 -9.89 -21.74
N GLN A 255 13.90 -9.45 -22.31
CA GLN A 255 15.24 -9.91 -21.92
C GLN A 255 15.74 -9.32 -20.59
N PRO A 256 15.56 -8.03 -20.27
CA PRO A 256 16.02 -7.47 -19.00
C PRO A 256 15.43 -8.22 -17.81
N ARG A 257 16.25 -8.54 -16.82
CA ARG A 257 15.86 -9.26 -15.59
C ARG A 257 16.72 -8.86 -14.41
N GLY A 258 16.29 -9.23 -13.21
CA GLY A 258 17.03 -9.05 -11.97
C GLY A 258 16.65 -7.77 -11.23
N ALA A 259 16.99 -7.76 -9.94
CA ALA A 259 16.69 -6.68 -9.04
C ALA A 259 17.60 -5.47 -9.27
N SER A 260 17.10 -4.28 -8.95
CA SER A 260 17.89 -3.04 -8.92
C SER A 260 17.36 -2.09 -7.87
N VAL A 261 18.20 -1.16 -7.40
CA VAL A 261 17.81 -0.20 -6.37
C VAL A 261 18.11 1.21 -6.86
N PHE A 262 17.12 2.08 -6.77
CA PHE A 262 17.15 3.44 -7.26
C PHE A 262 17.19 4.44 -6.12
N VAL A 263 17.93 5.52 -6.34
CA VAL A 263 18.08 6.66 -5.43
C VAL A 263 17.81 7.97 -6.16
N LEU A 264 17.45 9.02 -5.42
CA LEU A 264 17.16 10.32 -6.01
C LEU A 264 18.41 10.91 -6.66
N ASN A 265 18.30 11.38 -7.91
CA ASN A 265 19.39 12.07 -8.58
C ASN A 265 19.50 13.56 -8.16
N THR A 266 20.71 14.12 -8.23
CA THR A 266 21.00 15.50 -7.79
C THR A 266 20.25 16.56 -8.59
N ARG A 267 20.09 16.37 -9.91
CA ARG A 267 19.34 17.34 -10.74
C ARG A 267 17.88 17.46 -10.31
N ARG A 268 17.24 16.34 -9.99
CA ARG A 268 15.87 16.32 -9.48
C ARG A 268 15.82 16.95 -8.09
N ALA A 269 16.76 16.62 -7.20
CA ALA A 269 16.84 17.26 -5.88
C ALA A 269 16.89 18.78 -6.00
N ASN A 270 17.77 19.34 -6.84
CA ASN A 270 17.89 20.79 -7.05
C ASN A 270 16.58 21.42 -7.56
N THR A 271 15.84 20.71 -8.43
CA THR A 271 14.53 21.15 -8.92
C THR A 271 13.49 21.17 -7.80
N GLU A 272 13.53 20.19 -6.91
CA GLU A 272 12.65 20.16 -5.74
C GLU A 272 13.01 21.27 -4.77
N ILE A 273 14.29 21.50 -4.47
CA ILE A 273 14.71 22.56 -3.56
C ILE A 273 14.19 23.91 -4.05
N ALA A 274 14.35 24.23 -5.34
CA ALA A 274 13.81 25.46 -5.91
C ALA A 274 12.28 25.56 -5.73
N ARG A 275 11.54 24.48 -6.01
CA ARG A 275 10.07 24.43 -5.80
C ARG A 275 9.69 24.61 -4.34
N TRP A 276 10.43 23.99 -3.42
CA TRP A 276 10.20 24.14 -1.99
C TRP A 276 10.42 25.58 -1.61
N VAL A 277 11.58 26.15 -1.94
CA VAL A 277 11.92 27.56 -1.68
C VAL A 277 10.89 28.52 -2.27
N GLU A 278 10.25 28.24 -3.39
CA GLU A 278 9.19 29.11 -3.92
C GLU A 278 7.86 28.98 -3.13
N ASN A 279 7.51 27.78 -2.68
CA ASN A 279 6.25 27.46 -1.99
C ASN A 279 6.37 27.53 -0.45
N HIS A 280 6.73 28.70 0.08
CA HIS A 280 7.03 28.95 1.50
C HIS A 280 5.92 28.53 2.49
N GLU A 281 4.64 28.59 2.10
CA GLU A 281 3.51 28.29 2.99
C GLU A 281 3.44 26.82 3.45
N GLN A 282 4.02 25.88 2.70
CA GLN A 282 4.01 24.44 3.05
C GLN A 282 5.19 24.03 3.95
N GLN A 283 6.13 24.93 4.23
CA GLN A 283 7.44 24.56 4.79
C GLN A 283 7.50 24.51 6.32
N SER A 284 6.71 25.34 7.01
CA SER A 284 6.80 25.50 8.47
C SER A 284 6.35 24.27 9.25
N GLU A 285 5.47 23.44 8.69
CA GLU A 285 4.90 22.28 9.38
C GLU A 285 5.68 20.98 9.14
N LEU A 286 6.36 20.87 8.00
CA LEU A 286 6.81 19.57 7.49
C LEU A 286 8.24 19.20 7.90
N LEU A 287 9.08 20.15 8.31
CA LEU A 287 10.54 19.95 8.45
C LEU A 287 11.05 19.96 9.90
N GLY A 288 10.16 19.80 10.89
CA GLY A 288 10.53 19.74 12.31
C GLY A 288 11.32 20.97 12.77
N GLY A 289 12.44 20.77 13.48
CA GLY A 289 13.29 21.86 13.97
C GLY A 289 13.92 22.72 12.88
N ALA A 290 14.14 22.17 11.68
CA ALA A 290 14.57 22.96 10.51
C ALA A 290 13.40 23.77 9.92
N GLY A 291 12.18 23.22 9.97
CA GLY A 291 10.95 23.95 9.64
C GLY A 291 10.73 25.16 10.54
N GLU A 292 11.07 25.06 11.82
CA GLU A 292 11.02 26.19 12.76
C GLU A 292 12.07 27.27 12.43
N VAL A 293 13.28 26.88 12.00
CA VAL A 293 14.28 27.85 11.53
C VAL A 293 13.80 28.52 10.24
N LEU A 294 13.30 27.74 9.27
CA LEU A 294 12.75 28.24 8.00
C LEU A 294 11.58 29.21 8.24
N ALA A 295 10.67 28.89 9.17
CA ALA A 295 9.54 29.71 9.55
C ALA A 295 9.92 30.96 10.38
N ARG A 296 11.14 31.02 10.92
CA ARG A 296 11.68 32.20 11.61
C ARG A 296 12.51 33.08 10.66
N THR A 297 13.10 32.49 9.62
CA THR A 297 13.84 33.20 8.57
C THR A 297 12.97 33.56 7.36
N ASN A 298 11.68 33.87 7.57
CA ASN A 298 10.60 34.04 6.56
C ASN A 298 10.92 34.86 5.30
N ASN A 299 12.06 35.54 5.20
CA ASN A 299 12.48 36.33 4.04
C ASN A 299 13.90 36.02 3.52
N ASP A 300 14.65 35.07 4.09
CA ASP A 300 16.00 34.73 3.59
C ASP A 300 15.99 33.45 2.74
N ARG A 301 15.84 33.67 1.44
CA ARG A 301 15.88 32.65 0.40
C ARG A 301 17.17 31.82 0.45
N ASN A 302 18.31 32.44 0.77
CA ASN A 302 19.61 31.78 0.73
C ASN A 302 19.79 30.83 1.92
N VAL A 303 19.33 31.24 3.10
CA VAL A 303 19.32 30.36 4.29
C VAL A 303 18.41 29.16 4.05
N SER A 304 17.22 29.40 3.49
CA SER A 304 16.24 28.34 3.22
C SER A 304 16.74 27.32 2.19
N GLN A 305 17.32 27.81 1.10
CA GLN A 305 17.98 26.99 0.09
C GLN A 305 19.11 26.16 0.70
N THR A 306 19.99 26.76 1.50
CA THR A 306 21.14 26.06 2.11
C THR A 306 20.69 24.94 3.06
N LEU A 307 19.67 25.18 3.88
CA LEU A 307 19.14 24.18 4.80
C LEU A 307 18.51 22.99 4.04
N LEU A 308 17.72 23.27 3.00
CA LEU A 308 17.13 22.24 2.15
C LEU A 308 18.21 21.48 1.37
N ASP A 309 19.22 22.16 0.85
CA ASP A 309 20.37 21.55 0.17
C ASP A 309 21.10 20.56 1.08
N LEU A 310 21.34 20.95 2.35
CA LEU A 310 21.96 20.07 3.35
C LEU A 310 21.09 18.85 3.66
N GLN A 311 19.77 19.04 3.80
CA GLN A 311 18.83 17.94 4.05
C GLN A 311 18.77 16.96 2.87
N PHE A 312 18.59 17.45 1.64
CA PHE A 312 18.59 16.60 0.46
C PHE A 312 19.92 15.88 0.29
N SER A 313 21.05 16.56 0.52
CA SER A 313 22.38 15.94 0.45
C SER A 313 22.54 14.82 1.47
N HIS A 314 22.05 15.03 2.70
CA HIS A 314 22.02 14.00 3.74
C HIS A 314 21.12 12.83 3.33
N SER A 315 19.87 13.09 2.93
CA SER A 315 18.89 12.10 2.48
C SER A 315 19.41 11.26 1.31
N GLN A 316 20.06 11.88 0.33
CA GLN A 316 20.69 11.18 -0.81
C GLN A 316 21.86 10.31 -0.37
N LYS A 317 22.73 10.82 0.51
CA LYS A 317 23.87 10.04 1.03
C LYS A 317 23.41 8.81 1.79
N GLU A 318 22.43 8.98 2.67
CA GLU A 318 21.87 7.88 3.45
C GLU A 318 21.10 6.90 2.55
N GLY A 319 20.30 7.39 1.61
CA GLY A 319 19.63 6.56 0.59
C GLY A 319 20.62 5.73 -0.23
N HIS A 320 21.79 6.29 -0.59
CA HIS A 320 22.83 5.56 -1.31
C HIS A 320 23.45 4.44 -0.46
N LYS A 321 23.76 4.68 0.82
CA LYS A 321 24.25 3.63 1.73
C LYS A 321 23.25 2.48 1.86
N VAL A 322 21.97 2.82 2.10
CA VAL A 322 20.89 1.83 2.20
C VAL A 322 20.77 1.03 0.91
N ALA A 323 20.82 1.71 -0.25
CA ALA A 323 20.74 1.05 -1.55
C ALA A 323 21.88 0.06 -1.80
N THR A 324 23.10 0.41 -1.38
CA THR A 324 24.26 -0.49 -1.45
C THR A 324 24.08 -1.73 -0.58
N ASN A 325 23.64 -1.57 0.67
CA ASN A 325 23.36 -2.70 1.56
C ASN A 325 22.24 -3.60 1.02
N LEU A 326 21.18 -2.99 0.45
CA LEU A 326 20.09 -3.71 -0.20
C LEU A 326 20.60 -4.54 -1.39
N LEU A 327 21.39 -3.95 -2.29
CA LEU A 327 21.95 -4.67 -3.43
C LEU A 327 22.86 -5.82 -3.00
N GLN A 328 23.67 -5.63 -1.95
CA GLN A 328 24.54 -6.67 -1.43
C GLN A 328 23.77 -7.89 -0.91
N GLU A 329 22.67 -7.70 -0.19
CA GLU A 329 21.84 -8.82 0.30
C GLU A 329 20.93 -9.40 -0.80
N LEU A 330 20.37 -8.56 -1.68
CA LEU A 330 19.55 -9.01 -2.82
C LEU A 330 20.36 -9.86 -3.80
N GLY A 331 21.61 -9.49 -4.08
CA GLY A 331 22.50 -10.24 -4.96
C GLY A 331 22.85 -11.65 -4.46
N LYS A 332 22.60 -11.96 -3.18
CA LYS A 332 22.75 -13.31 -2.62
C LYS A 332 21.56 -14.22 -2.91
N VAL A 333 20.40 -13.65 -3.27
CA VAL A 333 19.14 -14.40 -3.41
C VAL A 333 18.45 -14.24 -4.77
N ALA A 334 18.84 -13.24 -5.55
CA ALA A 334 18.32 -12.93 -6.87
C ALA A 334 19.44 -12.43 -7.79
N HIS A 335 19.20 -12.49 -9.11
CA HIS A 335 20.07 -11.82 -10.07
C HIS A 335 19.94 -10.31 -9.93
N LEU A 336 21.03 -9.56 -10.07
CA LEU A 336 21.00 -8.10 -10.09
C LEU A 336 21.06 -7.60 -11.52
N HIS A 337 20.12 -6.73 -11.90
CA HIS A 337 20.20 -6.00 -13.17
C HIS A 337 21.34 -4.99 -13.16
N LYS A 338 21.55 -4.33 -12.01
CA LYS A 338 22.65 -3.40 -11.75
C LYS A 338 23.25 -3.73 -10.38
N ALA A 339 24.57 -3.83 -10.33
CA ALA A 339 25.29 -4.11 -9.09
C ALA A 339 25.46 -2.87 -8.20
N GLU A 340 25.20 -1.68 -8.74
CA GLU A 340 25.33 -0.39 -8.05
C GLU A 340 23.99 0.37 -8.04
N PRO A 341 23.76 1.26 -7.04
CA PRO A 341 22.57 2.09 -6.99
C PRO A 341 22.40 2.97 -8.24
N VAL A 342 21.16 3.05 -8.73
CA VAL A 342 20.82 3.80 -9.95
C VAL A 342 20.23 5.16 -9.59
N ASN A 343 20.82 6.24 -10.10
CA ASN A 343 20.29 7.59 -9.91
C ASN A 343 19.07 7.84 -10.81
N ALA A 344 17.92 8.20 -10.24
CA ALA A 344 16.69 8.44 -10.98
C ALA A 344 15.87 9.66 -10.49
N SER A 345 14.96 10.13 -11.34
CA SER A 345 14.07 11.28 -11.08
C SER A 345 12.66 10.83 -10.67
N LEU A 346 12.57 9.92 -9.71
CA LEU A 346 11.32 9.29 -9.31
C LEU A 346 10.61 10.11 -8.22
N ALA A 347 9.30 10.30 -8.38
CA ALA A 347 8.52 11.16 -7.50
C ALA A 347 8.44 10.68 -6.05
N VAL A 348 8.52 9.37 -5.79
CA VAL A 348 8.50 8.80 -4.43
C VAL A 348 9.81 9.06 -3.67
N LEU A 349 10.90 9.36 -4.38
CA LEU A 349 12.24 9.57 -3.80
C LEU A 349 12.53 11.01 -3.41
N LYS A 350 11.57 11.94 -3.58
CA LYS A 350 11.81 13.38 -3.52
C LYS A 350 11.72 14.00 -2.12
N SER A 351 11.70 13.19 -1.06
CA SER A 351 11.58 13.71 0.31
C SER A 351 12.91 14.34 0.76
N PRO A 352 12.92 15.62 1.19
CA PRO A 352 14.15 16.28 1.68
C PRO A 352 14.71 15.65 2.95
N ASP A 353 13.83 15.21 3.84
CA ASP A 353 14.11 14.87 5.23
C ASP A 353 13.98 13.37 5.55
N ILE A 354 13.50 12.58 4.60
CA ILE A 354 13.34 11.13 4.75
C ILE A 354 14.21 10.47 3.67
N PRO A 355 15.33 9.82 4.04
CA PRO A 355 16.08 8.97 3.13
C PRO A 355 15.12 8.01 2.42
N SER A 356 15.24 7.92 1.09
CA SER A 356 14.28 7.18 0.27
C SER A 356 14.98 6.34 -0.78
N VAL A 357 14.54 5.09 -0.94
CA VAL A 357 15.00 4.16 -1.98
C VAL A 357 13.81 3.52 -2.69
N LEU A 358 13.98 3.17 -3.96
CA LEU A 358 13.03 2.34 -4.70
C LEU A 358 13.73 1.04 -5.09
N VAL A 359 13.15 -0.09 -4.69
CA VAL A 359 13.64 -1.44 -4.98
C VAL A 359 12.78 -2.04 -6.09
N GLU A 360 13.38 -2.23 -7.26
CA GLU A 360 12.85 -3.09 -8.29
C GLU A 360 13.21 -4.53 -7.95
N ILE A 361 12.23 -5.36 -7.60
CA ILE A 361 12.45 -6.74 -7.17
C ILE A 361 12.72 -7.71 -8.33
N GLY A 362 12.52 -7.25 -9.56
CA GLY A 362 12.64 -7.98 -10.81
C GLY A 362 11.71 -7.37 -11.86
N PHE A 363 11.95 -7.63 -13.15
CA PHE A 363 11.14 -7.02 -14.21
C PHE A 363 10.00 -7.94 -14.66
N ILE A 364 8.75 -7.52 -14.48
CA ILE A 364 7.57 -8.36 -14.77
C ILE A 364 7.42 -8.69 -16.27
N SER A 365 8.05 -7.92 -17.16
CA SER A 365 8.10 -8.22 -18.61
C SER A 365 8.90 -9.48 -18.94
N ASN A 366 9.81 -9.92 -18.05
CA ASN A 366 10.59 -11.14 -18.23
C ASN A 366 9.80 -12.36 -17.71
N PRO A 367 9.52 -13.39 -18.54
CA PRO A 367 8.71 -14.54 -18.13
C PRO A 367 9.27 -15.36 -16.95
N ILE A 368 10.60 -15.36 -16.77
CA ILE A 368 11.24 -16.05 -15.63
C ILE A 368 11.02 -15.24 -14.36
N GLU A 369 11.23 -13.92 -14.43
CA GLU A 369 10.99 -13.01 -13.29
C GLU A 369 9.50 -12.98 -12.90
N GLU A 370 8.58 -12.90 -13.86
CA GLU A 370 7.13 -12.96 -13.59
C GLU A 370 6.75 -14.25 -12.84
N ARG A 371 7.41 -15.38 -13.12
CA ARG A 371 7.22 -16.61 -12.34
C ARG A 371 7.77 -16.48 -10.93
N LEU A 372 8.97 -15.94 -10.78
CA LEU A 372 9.69 -15.81 -9.51
C LEU A 372 9.03 -14.80 -8.57
N ILE A 373 8.72 -13.59 -9.01
CA ILE A 373 8.17 -12.53 -8.14
C ILE A 373 6.78 -12.87 -7.62
N PHE A 374 6.05 -13.80 -8.26
CA PHE A 374 4.78 -14.35 -7.77
C PHE A 374 4.94 -15.67 -6.99
N GLN A 375 6.15 -16.24 -6.95
CA GLN A 375 6.45 -17.41 -6.15
C GLN A 375 6.71 -17.01 -4.70
N ARG A 376 5.87 -17.48 -3.77
CA ARG A 376 5.97 -17.12 -2.34
C ARG A 376 7.36 -17.34 -1.74
N SER A 377 7.99 -18.48 -2.02
CA SER A 377 9.32 -18.79 -1.49
C SER A 377 10.39 -17.81 -1.99
N HIS A 378 10.24 -17.27 -3.20
CA HIS A 378 11.12 -16.23 -3.72
C HIS A 378 10.81 -14.87 -3.08
N GLN A 379 9.53 -14.51 -2.93
CA GLN A 379 9.12 -13.32 -2.17
C GLN A 379 9.64 -13.33 -0.73
N ASP A 380 9.63 -14.48 -0.06
CA ASP A 380 10.20 -14.63 1.30
C ASP A 380 11.71 -14.44 1.32
N LYS A 381 12.42 -14.92 0.28
CA LYS A 381 13.86 -14.67 0.13
C LYS A 381 14.15 -13.18 -0.06
N LEU A 382 13.40 -12.50 -0.93
CA LEU A 382 13.52 -11.06 -1.16
C LEU A 382 13.24 -10.26 0.11
N ALA A 383 12.13 -10.54 0.79
CA ALA A 383 11.75 -9.86 2.02
C ALA A 383 12.80 -10.04 3.13
N ARG A 384 13.32 -11.26 3.32
CA ARG A 384 14.41 -11.51 4.28
C ARG A 384 15.69 -10.78 3.92
N ALA A 385 16.09 -10.80 2.65
CA ALA A 385 17.29 -10.10 2.19
C ALA A 385 17.18 -8.59 2.42
N MET A 386 16.04 -8.00 2.07
CA MET A 386 15.76 -6.59 2.34
C MET A 386 15.73 -6.29 3.84
N GLY A 387 15.01 -7.08 4.64
CA GLY A 387 14.97 -6.92 6.10
C GLY A 387 16.35 -6.95 6.74
N LYS A 388 17.20 -7.90 6.31
CA LYS A 388 18.59 -7.99 6.77
C LYS A 388 19.44 -6.77 6.39
N ALA A 389 19.34 -6.29 5.16
CA ALA A 389 20.04 -5.08 4.74
C ALA A 389 19.62 -3.85 5.56
N LEU A 390 18.32 -3.73 5.86
CA LEU A 390 17.78 -2.61 6.65
C LEU A 390 18.23 -2.67 8.11
N VAL A 391 18.21 -3.86 8.73
CA VAL A 391 18.75 -4.05 10.09
C VAL A 391 20.23 -3.67 10.12
N GLN A 392 21.04 -4.20 9.20
CA GLN A 392 22.47 -3.91 9.14
C GLN A 392 22.72 -2.39 8.99
N TYR A 393 22.01 -1.72 8.08
CA TYR A 393 22.15 -0.28 7.90
C TYR A 393 21.87 0.50 9.19
N PHE A 394 20.80 0.16 9.91
CA PHE A 394 20.41 0.87 11.13
C PHE A 394 21.23 0.48 12.36
N GLU A 395 21.88 -0.69 12.37
CA GLU A 395 22.91 -1.01 13.36
C GLU A 395 24.16 -0.12 13.18
N GLU A 396 24.56 0.12 11.93
CA GLU A 396 25.71 0.96 11.59
C GLU A 396 25.39 2.46 11.70
N ASN A 397 24.12 2.85 11.51
CA ASN A 397 23.65 4.25 11.48
C ASN A 397 22.39 4.41 12.36
N PRO A 398 22.45 4.15 13.67
CA PRO A 398 21.27 4.18 14.53
C PRO A 398 20.77 5.62 14.73
N PRO A 399 19.48 5.93 14.47
CA PRO A 399 18.94 7.26 14.70
C PRO A 399 18.93 7.58 16.20
N GLU A 400 19.22 8.84 16.55
CA GLU A 400 19.21 9.28 17.94
C GLU A 400 17.85 9.05 18.62
N GLY A 401 17.85 8.76 19.92
CA GLY A 401 16.62 8.50 20.66
C GLY A 401 15.95 7.16 20.36
N THR A 402 16.54 6.31 19.51
CA THR A 402 16.02 4.97 19.23
C THR A 402 16.63 3.90 20.13
N LEU A 403 15.98 2.75 20.21
CA LEU A 403 16.50 1.58 20.90
C LEU A 403 17.88 1.17 20.38
N PHE A 404 18.12 1.28 19.07
CA PHE A 404 19.39 0.90 18.44
C PHE A 404 20.54 1.82 18.89
N ALA A 405 20.31 3.13 19.00
CA ALA A 405 21.33 4.10 19.45
C ALA A 405 21.80 3.88 20.90
N ASN A 406 21.05 3.06 21.63
CA ASN A 406 21.25 2.75 23.03
C ASN A 406 21.87 1.37 23.29
N ARG A 407 22.08 0.56 22.26
CA ARG A 407 22.70 -0.77 22.43
C ARG A 407 24.11 -0.64 23.01
N GLY A 408 24.42 -1.54 23.95
CA GLY A 408 25.68 -1.52 24.68
C GLY A 408 25.89 -0.31 25.62
N LYS A 409 24.86 0.51 25.87
CA LYS A 409 24.88 1.58 26.90
C LYS A 409 24.02 1.19 28.09
N THR A 410 24.59 1.29 29.29
CA THR A 410 23.86 1.06 30.54
C THR A 410 22.94 2.25 30.84
N GLN A 411 21.72 1.99 31.29
CA GLN A 411 20.71 3.00 31.60
C GLN A 411 20.16 2.84 33.01
N GLN A 412 19.57 3.91 33.54
CA GLN A 412 18.83 3.86 34.80
C GLN A 412 17.34 3.97 34.50
N HIS A 413 16.54 3.10 35.10
CA HIS A 413 15.10 3.09 34.97
C HIS A 413 14.44 3.07 36.35
N GLN A 414 13.46 3.94 36.56
CA GLN A 414 12.65 3.93 37.77
C GLN A 414 11.34 3.20 37.50
N VAL A 415 11.12 2.10 38.22
CA VAL A 415 9.94 1.22 38.06
C VAL A 415 8.66 2.02 38.29
N GLN A 416 7.76 1.94 37.32
CA GLN A 416 6.43 2.55 37.34
C GLN A 416 5.35 1.52 37.70
N ARG A 417 4.17 2.02 38.05
CA ARG A 417 3.02 1.17 38.41
C ARG A 417 2.63 0.30 37.22
N GLY A 418 2.59 -1.02 37.42
CA GLY A 418 2.19 -2.00 36.40
C GLY A 418 3.33 -2.54 35.54
N GLU A 419 4.57 -2.10 35.75
CA GLU A 419 5.72 -2.66 35.05
C GLU A 419 6.21 -3.98 35.68
N SER A 420 6.63 -4.90 34.82
CA SER A 420 7.35 -6.12 35.18
C SER A 420 8.77 -6.10 34.60
N LEU A 421 9.67 -6.96 35.10
CA LEU A 421 11.01 -7.10 34.50
C LEU A 421 10.96 -7.44 33.01
N SER A 422 9.97 -8.21 32.55
CA SER A 422 9.82 -8.55 31.13
C SER A 422 9.42 -7.33 30.29
N VAL A 423 8.49 -6.49 30.78
CA VAL A 423 8.09 -5.26 30.11
C VAL A 423 9.26 -4.27 30.03
N ILE A 424 10.02 -4.14 31.12
CA ILE A 424 11.20 -3.27 31.18
C ILE A 424 12.31 -3.83 30.25
N ALA A 425 12.58 -5.14 30.31
CA ALA A 425 13.54 -5.80 29.41
C ALA A 425 13.21 -5.52 27.94
N GLN A 426 11.94 -5.71 27.55
CA GLN A 426 11.50 -5.45 26.18
C GLN A 426 11.67 -3.98 25.78
N LYS A 427 11.27 -3.04 26.66
CA LYS A 427 11.37 -1.60 26.42
C LYS A 427 12.81 -1.13 26.15
N TYR A 428 13.78 -1.73 26.84
CA TYR A 428 15.19 -1.34 26.74
C TYR A 428 16.03 -2.30 25.88
N GLY A 429 15.42 -3.30 25.23
CA GLY A 429 16.15 -4.30 24.44
C GLY A 429 17.18 -5.09 25.27
N ALA A 430 16.90 -5.24 26.57
CA ALA A 430 17.70 -6.00 27.52
C ALA A 430 17.08 -7.38 27.78
N THR A 431 17.78 -8.25 28.50
CA THR A 431 17.22 -9.53 28.96
C THR A 431 16.80 -9.41 30.43
N VAL A 432 15.75 -10.15 30.81
CA VAL A 432 15.33 -10.23 32.23
C VAL A 432 16.49 -10.70 33.10
N SER A 433 17.24 -11.71 32.67
CA SER A 433 18.43 -12.19 33.38
C SER A 433 19.51 -11.13 33.49
N GLY A 434 19.76 -10.35 32.42
CA GLY A 434 20.71 -9.25 32.43
C GLY A 434 20.32 -8.17 33.44
N ILE A 435 19.05 -7.76 33.48
CA ILE A 435 18.56 -6.79 34.47
C ILE A 435 18.70 -7.35 35.89
N MET A 436 18.33 -8.61 36.12
CA MET A 436 18.45 -9.24 37.44
C MET A 436 19.90 -9.30 37.91
N GLN A 437 20.83 -9.70 37.04
CA GLN A 437 22.26 -9.76 37.35
C GLN A 437 22.83 -8.37 37.65
N ALA A 438 22.54 -7.37 36.80
CA ALA A 438 23.02 -6.00 36.96
C ALA A 438 22.53 -5.36 38.27
N ASN A 439 21.36 -5.77 38.77
CA ASN A 439 20.74 -5.23 39.98
C ASN A 439 20.82 -6.17 41.18
N LYS A 440 21.52 -7.31 41.06
CA LYS A 440 21.64 -8.34 42.11
C LYS A 440 20.27 -8.79 42.67
N LEU A 441 19.26 -8.87 41.80
CA LEU A 441 17.91 -9.28 42.19
C LEU A 441 17.86 -10.80 42.36
N LYS A 442 17.24 -11.25 43.46
CA LYS A 442 17.05 -12.68 43.76
C LYS A 442 15.83 -13.28 43.06
N ASP A 443 14.84 -12.45 42.73
CA ASP A 443 13.61 -12.82 42.05
C ASP A 443 13.09 -11.66 41.18
N SER A 444 11.96 -11.86 40.53
CA SER A 444 11.38 -10.91 39.57
C SER A 444 10.46 -9.86 40.19
N ARG A 445 10.32 -9.80 41.52
CA ARG A 445 9.46 -8.83 42.19
C ARG A 445 10.08 -7.44 42.11
N LEU A 446 9.25 -6.47 41.71
CA LEU A 446 9.63 -5.08 41.60
C LEU A 446 8.77 -4.21 42.51
N THR A 447 9.35 -3.15 43.05
CA THR A 447 8.63 -2.15 43.84
C THR A 447 8.53 -0.85 43.04
N VAL A 448 7.36 -0.21 43.02
CA VAL A 448 7.20 1.10 42.36
C VAL A 448 8.17 2.10 42.96
N GLY A 449 8.89 2.84 42.11
CA GLY A 449 9.94 3.77 42.50
C GLY A 449 11.33 3.14 42.64
N GLN A 450 11.46 1.82 42.59
CA GLN A 450 12.75 1.12 42.58
C GLN A 450 13.57 1.55 41.36
N ARG A 451 14.84 1.90 41.57
CA ARG A 451 15.78 2.19 40.48
C ARG A 451 16.49 0.91 40.04
N LEU A 452 16.42 0.63 38.75
CA LEU A 452 17.08 -0.49 38.10
C LEU A 452 18.15 0.03 37.14
N THR A 453 19.35 -0.53 37.28
CA THR A 453 20.41 -0.45 36.28
C THR A 453 20.08 -1.42 35.16
N ILE A 454 19.73 -0.90 34.00
CA ILE A 454 19.42 -1.68 32.82
C ILE A 454 20.71 -1.84 32.01
N PRO A 455 21.28 -3.06 31.90
CA PRO A 455 22.45 -3.24 31.05
C PRO A 455 22.04 -2.98 29.60
N GLY A 456 22.91 -2.33 28.82
CA GLY A 456 22.69 -2.20 27.39
C GLY A 456 22.61 -3.58 26.75
N GLY A 457 21.64 -3.79 25.85
CA GLY A 457 21.53 -5.03 25.08
C GLY A 457 22.87 -5.42 24.43
N GLU A 458 23.11 -6.73 24.26
CA GLU A 458 24.38 -7.26 23.74
C GLU A 458 24.80 -6.55 22.45
N ARG A 459 26.10 -6.24 22.29
CA ARG A 459 26.66 -5.57 21.09
C ARG A 459 26.78 -6.48 19.86
N GLY A 460 26.27 -7.71 19.91
CA GLY A 460 26.28 -8.62 18.76
C GLY A 460 25.33 -8.18 17.65
N PRO A 461 25.52 -8.65 16.40
CA PRO A 461 24.59 -8.40 15.31
C PRO A 461 23.17 -8.79 15.70
N ILE A 462 22.18 -7.95 15.41
CA ILE A 462 20.77 -8.26 15.63
C ILE A 462 20.39 -9.37 14.66
N PRO A 463 20.05 -10.56 15.16
CA PRO A 463 19.54 -11.60 14.28
C PRO A 463 18.22 -11.10 13.70
N VAL A 464 18.15 -11.01 12.37
CA VAL A 464 16.85 -10.85 11.70
C VAL A 464 16.12 -12.17 11.88
N PRO A 465 15.00 -12.21 12.63
CA PRO A 465 14.29 -13.45 12.84
C PRO A 465 13.91 -14.06 11.50
N VAL A 466 14.08 -15.38 11.35
CA VAL A 466 13.55 -16.06 10.19
C VAL A 466 12.03 -16.05 10.35
N VAL A 467 11.38 -15.02 9.80
CA VAL A 467 9.93 -15.05 9.64
C VAL A 467 9.66 -16.04 8.53
N ASN A 468 9.41 -17.28 8.94
CA ASN A 468 8.69 -18.22 8.11
C ASN A 468 7.32 -17.59 7.97
N ASN A 469 6.97 -17.16 6.77
CA ASN A 469 5.59 -16.95 6.39
C ASN A 469 5.12 -18.33 5.95
N PRO A 470 4.71 -19.24 6.87
CA PRO A 470 4.25 -20.53 6.43
C PRO A 470 3.17 -20.25 5.39
N VAL A 471 3.35 -20.80 4.19
CA VAL A 471 2.17 -21.33 3.56
C VAL A 471 1.83 -22.45 4.50
N GLU A 472 1.00 -22.14 5.46
CA GLU A 472 0.38 -23.11 6.32
C GLU A 472 -0.37 -23.95 5.31
N THR A 473 0.26 -25.02 4.81
CA THR A 473 -0.30 -25.90 3.79
C THR A 473 -0.60 -27.21 4.45
N GLU A 474 -1.76 -27.74 4.13
CA GLU A 474 -2.15 -29.07 4.54
C GLU A 474 -2.30 -29.93 3.29
N THR A 475 -1.71 -31.12 3.31
CA THR A 475 -1.94 -32.10 2.25
C THR A 475 -3.24 -32.83 2.57
N ILE A 476 -4.28 -32.53 1.80
CA ILE A 476 -5.59 -33.18 1.92
C ILE A 476 -5.60 -34.37 0.95
N THR A 477 -5.95 -35.56 1.45
CA THR A 477 -6.25 -36.70 0.57
C THR A 477 -7.70 -36.59 0.09
N HIS A 478 -7.89 -36.22 -1.17
CA HIS A 478 -9.17 -36.17 -1.85
C HIS A 478 -9.48 -37.52 -2.53
N VAL A 479 -10.71 -38.02 -2.41
CA VAL A 479 -11.17 -39.23 -3.11
C VAL A 479 -12.05 -38.80 -4.28
N VAL A 480 -11.60 -39.09 -5.50
CA VAL A 480 -12.27 -38.69 -6.75
C VAL A 480 -13.68 -39.26 -6.82
N LYS A 481 -14.67 -38.40 -7.05
CA LYS A 481 -16.09 -38.74 -7.22
C LYS A 481 -16.48 -38.78 -8.70
N SER A 482 -17.65 -39.37 -8.97
CA SER A 482 -18.20 -39.43 -10.32
C SER A 482 -18.33 -38.03 -10.94
N GLY A 483 -17.78 -37.87 -12.15
CA GLY A 483 -17.82 -36.63 -12.92
C GLY A 483 -16.73 -35.60 -12.59
N GLU A 484 -15.83 -35.86 -11.62
CA GLU A 484 -14.71 -34.97 -11.32
C GLU A 484 -13.53 -35.13 -12.29
N PHE A 485 -12.80 -34.04 -12.53
CA PHE A 485 -11.58 -33.99 -13.34
C PHE A 485 -10.59 -32.99 -12.75
N LEU A 486 -9.31 -33.09 -13.13
CA LEU A 486 -8.24 -32.29 -12.51
C LEU A 486 -8.50 -30.79 -12.50
N GLY A 487 -9.05 -30.21 -13.59
CA GLY A 487 -9.37 -28.79 -13.64
C GLY A 487 -10.40 -28.35 -12.60
N ARG A 488 -11.44 -29.15 -12.36
CA ARG A 488 -12.45 -28.85 -11.33
C ARG A 488 -11.88 -29.01 -9.92
N LEU A 489 -11.05 -30.02 -9.69
CA LEU A 489 -10.37 -30.22 -8.40
C LEU A 489 -9.38 -29.08 -8.12
N ALA A 490 -8.57 -28.71 -9.11
CA ALA A 490 -7.64 -27.59 -9.05
C ALA A 490 -8.36 -26.28 -8.70
N ALA A 491 -9.49 -25.99 -9.36
CA ALA A 491 -10.31 -24.83 -9.05
C ALA A 491 -10.90 -24.87 -7.63
N ASN A 492 -11.46 -26.01 -7.20
CA ASN A 492 -12.08 -26.19 -5.88
C ASN A 492 -11.08 -26.00 -4.74
N TYR A 493 -9.87 -26.54 -4.91
CA TYR A 493 -8.80 -26.47 -3.92
C TYR A 493 -7.87 -25.26 -4.11
N LYS A 494 -8.12 -24.43 -5.13
CA LYS A 494 -7.33 -23.26 -5.52
C LYS A 494 -5.83 -23.56 -5.68
N VAL A 495 -5.53 -24.71 -6.29
CA VAL A 495 -4.18 -25.16 -6.64
C VAL A 495 -4.06 -25.29 -8.16
N SER A 496 -2.84 -25.39 -8.70
CA SER A 496 -2.67 -25.67 -10.13
C SER A 496 -2.85 -27.15 -10.44
N ILE A 497 -3.30 -27.46 -11.67
CA ILE A 497 -3.34 -28.84 -12.18
C ILE A 497 -1.96 -29.49 -12.08
N ASP A 498 -0.90 -28.77 -12.44
CA ASP A 498 0.48 -29.25 -12.35
C ASP A 498 0.94 -29.54 -10.92
N ALA A 499 0.41 -28.84 -9.91
CA ALA A 499 0.68 -29.15 -8.51
C ALA A 499 0.07 -30.51 -8.15
N ILE A 500 -1.22 -30.73 -8.48
CA ILE A 500 -1.89 -32.02 -8.24
C ILE A 500 -1.17 -33.15 -9.00
N ARG A 501 -0.79 -32.93 -10.26
CA ARG A 501 -0.08 -33.95 -11.06
C ARG A 501 1.26 -34.34 -10.45
N ARG A 502 2.08 -33.37 -10.07
CA ARG A 502 3.40 -33.63 -9.48
C ARG A 502 3.29 -34.31 -8.13
N GLU A 503 2.39 -33.84 -7.27
CA GLU A 503 2.17 -34.41 -5.93
C GLU A 503 1.71 -35.88 -6.00
N ASN A 504 0.97 -36.24 -7.04
CA ASN A 504 0.39 -37.58 -7.22
C ASN A 504 1.09 -38.42 -8.30
N ASN A 505 2.22 -37.96 -8.84
CA ASN A 505 2.94 -38.62 -9.93
C ASN A 505 2.05 -39.01 -11.13
N LEU A 506 1.07 -38.17 -11.48
CA LEU A 506 0.11 -38.47 -12.54
C LEU A 506 0.73 -38.30 -13.93
N LYS A 507 0.67 -39.37 -14.73
CA LYS A 507 1.14 -39.39 -16.13
C LYS A 507 0.12 -38.84 -17.13
N SER A 508 -1.15 -38.70 -16.74
CA SER A 508 -2.25 -38.18 -17.56
C SER A 508 -3.28 -37.44 -16.71
N ASP A 509 -4.19 -36.72 -17.34
CA ASP A 509 -5.26 -35.96 -16.66
C ASP A 509 -6.51 -36.81 -16.34
N THR A 510 -6.53 -38.06 -16.79
CA THR A 510 -7.63 -39.01 -16.54
C THR A 510 -7.63 -39.42 -15.07
N LEU A 511 -8.78 -39.27 -14.41
CA LEU A 511 -9.01 -39.67 -13.03
C LEU A 511 -10.03 -40.81 -12.96
N PHE A 512 -9.84 -41.74 -12.02
CA PHE A 512 -10.78 -42.83 -11.76
C PHE A 512 -11.61 -42.55 -10.51
N VAL A 513 -12.90 -42.89 -10.53
CA VAL A 513 -13.74 -42.80 -9.34
C VAL A 513 -13.15 -43.67 -8.22
N GLY A 514 -13.01 -43.11 -7.02
CA GLY A 514 -12.36 -43.74 -5.88
C GLY A 514 -10.84 -43.53 -5.80
N GLN A 515 -10.21 -42.95 -6.83
CA GLN A 515 -8.78 -42.62 -6.81
C GLN A 515 -8.47 -41.60 -5.70
N LYS A 516 -7.44 -41.86 -4.91
CA LYS A 516 -6.96 -40.94 -3.87
C LYS A 516 -5.91 -40.01 -4.46
N LEU A 517 -6.12 -38.70 -4.30
CA LEU A 517 -5.21 -37.66 -4.70
C LEU A 517 -4.79 -36.85 -3.47
N ASN A 518 -3.49 -36.75 -3.23
CA ASN A 518 -2.91 -35.81 -2.28
C ASN A 518 -2.89 -34.42 -2.89
N ILE A 519 -3.53 -33.46 -2.23
CA ILE A 519 -3.65 -32.09 -2.70
C ILE A 519 -3.15 -31.18 -1.59
N THR A 520 -1.96 -30.63 -1.80
CA THR A 520 -1.34 -29.66 -0.90
C THR A 520 -2.00 -28.29 -1.11
N VAL A 521 -2.87 -27.88 -0.18
CA VAL A 521 -3.60 -26.61 -0.25
C VAL A 521 -3.05 -25.62 0.75
N SER A 522 -3.14 -24.32 0.47
CA SER A 522 -2.93 -23.30 1.51
C SER A 522 -4.09 -23.36 2.51
N LEU A 523 -3.82 -23.20 3.81
CA LEU A 523 -4.81 -23.23 4.89
C LEU A 523 -5.82 -22.09 4.75
N LYS A 524 -5.46 -20.96 4.14
CA LYS A 524 -6.43 -19.92 3.74
C LYS A 524 -7.37 -20.34 2.60
N ASP A 525 -6.95 -21.32 1.80
CA ASP A 525 -7.64 -21.82 0.61
C ASP A 525 -8.31 -23.18 0.89
N LYS A 526 -8.17 -23.72 2.10
CA LYS A 526 -8.93 -24.87 2.57
C LYS A 526 -10.41 -24.49 2.56
N PRO A 527 -11.30 -25.36 2.03
CA PRO A 527 -12.74 -25.12 2.04
C PRO A 527 -13.20 -24.74 3.45
N LEU A 528 -13.93 -23.63 3.55
CA LEU A 528 -14.41 -23.12 4.82
C LEU A 528 -15.22 -24.21 5.53
N ARG A 529 -14.78 -24.56 6.74
CA ARG A 529 -15.51 -25.48 7.60
C ARG A 529 -16.80 -24.80 8.02
N LYS A 530 -17.93 -25.49 7.95
CA LYS A 530 -19.22 -24.99 8.45
C LYS A 530 -19.64 -25.80 9.65
N HIS A 531 -20.16 -25.14 10.68
CA HIS A 531 -20.70 -25.76 11.88
C HIS A 531 -22.14 -25.26 12.08
N THR A 532 -23.06 -26.17 12.37
CA THR A 532 -24.46 -25.81 12.66
C THR A 532 -24.67 -25.86 14.16
N VAL A 533 -24.98 -24.72 14.76
CA VAL A 533 -25.13 -24.56 16.21
C VAL A 533 -26.22 -25.48 16.75
N GLN A 534 -25.88 -26.29 17.75
CA GLN A 534 -26.77 -27.18 18.46
C GLN A 534 -27.28 -26.57 19.77
N SER A 535 -28.32 -27.17 20.34
CA SER A 535 -28.90 -26.72 21.61
C SER A 535 -27.85 -26.73 22.73
N GLY A 536 -27.69 -25.59 23.40
CA GLY A 536 -26.76 -25.41 24.52
C GLY A 536 -25.30 -25.13 24.14
N GLU A 537 -24.95 -25.01 22.86
CA GLU A 537 -23.61 -24.59 22.41
C GLU A 537 -23.39 -23.08 22.52
N PHE A 538 -22.14 -22.68 22.75
CA PHE A 538 -21.70 -21.28 22.75
C PHE A 538 -20.33 -21.18 22.09
N LEU A 539 -19.96 -19.98 21.64
CA LEU A 539 -18.76 -19.76 20.81
C LEU A 539 -17.48 -20.34 21.41
N GLY A 540 -17.27 -20.24 22.72
CA GLY A 540 -16.10 -20.82 23.40
C GLY A 540 -15.99 -22.34 23.25
N ARG A 541 -17.12 -23.06 23.33
CA ARG A 541 -17.14 -24.52 23.16
C ARG A 541 -16.85 -24.91 21.71
N ILE A 542 -17.43 -24.20 20.76
CA ILE A 542 -17.21 -24.39 19.32
C ILE A 542 -15.75 -24.07 18.97
N ALA A 543 -15.22 -22.95 19.46
CA ALA A 543 -13.83 -22.54 19.28
C ALA A 543 -12.86 -23.62 19.77
N ASN A 544 -13.10 -24.21 20.94
CA ASN A 544 -12.30 -25.31 21.47
C ASN A 544 -12.41 -26.57 20.62
N GLN A 545 -13.61 -26.96 20.18
CA GLN A 545 -13.83 -28.13 19.33
C GLN A 545 -13.01 -28.06 18.03
N TYR A 546 -12.98 -26.89 17.39
CA TYR A 546 -12.26 -26.68 16.13
C TYR A 546 -10.83 -26.18 16.30
N ASN A 547 -10.41 -26.00 17.56
CA ASN A 547 -9.17 -25.39 18.01
C ASN A 547 -8.83 -24.09 17.26
N VAL A 548 -9.75 -23.14 17.35
CA VAL A 548 -9.60 -21.76 16.86
C VAL A 548 -9.94 -20.79 17.99
N THR A 549 -9.76 -19.49 17.81
CA THR A 549 -10.16 -18.50 18.83
C THR A 549 -11.62 -18.11 18.64
N VAL A 550 -12.28 -17.69 19.74
CA VAL A 550 -13.63 -17.11 19.67
C VAL A 550 -13.64 -15.87 18.76
N GLN A 551 -12.59 -15.07 18.83
CA GLN A 551 -12.43 -13.86 18.03
C GLN A 551 -12.39 -14.18 16.53
N SER A 552 -11.67 -15.23 16.12
CA SER A 552 -11.61 -15.59 14.70
C SER A 552 -12.95 -16.09 14.18
N ILE A 553 -13.74 -16.82 14.98
CA ILE A 553 -15.12 -17.19 14.61
C ILE A 553 -16.00 -15.94 14.48
N ARG A 554 -15.88 -14.97 15.40
CA ARG A 554 -16.65 -13.72 15.32
C ARG A 554 -16.36 -12.94 14.04
N GLU A 555 -15.08 -12.75 13.73
CA GLU A 555 -14.64 -12.03 12.53
C GLU A 555 -15.10 -12.73 11.26
N ALA A 556 -14.92 -14.06 11.17
CA ALA A 556 -15.31 -14.85 10.01
C ALA A 556 -16.82 -14.83 9.73
N ASN A 557 -17.64 -14.60 10.75
CA ASN A 557 -19.10 -14.58 10.66
C ASN A 557 -19.73 -13.21 10.87
N GLN A 558 -18.92 -12.16 11.00
CA GLN A 558 -19.36 -10.79 11.30
C GLN A 558 -20.32 -10.72 12.51
N LEU A 559 -20.07 -11.54 13.54
CA LEU A 559 -20.92 -11.59 14.72
C LEU A 559 -20.74 -10.34 15.57
N ARG A 560 -21.85 -9.68 15.90
CA ARG A 560 -21.87 -8.51 16.79
C ARG A 560 -21.95 -8.88 18.28
N SER A 561 -22.25 -10.14 18.59
CA SER A 561 -22.34 -10.67 19.95
C SER A 561 -22.06 -12.17 19.98
N ASP A 562 -21.95 -12.74 21.18
CA ASP A 562 -21.69 -14.17 21.38
C ASP A 562 -22.97 -15.01 21.47
N GLN A 563 -24.15 -14.40 21.30
CA GLN A 563 -25.43 -15.11 21.25
C GLN A 563 -25.56 -15.89 19.94
N LEU A 564 -25.89 -17.18 20.04
CA LEU A 564 -26.05 -18.08 18.90
C LEU A 564 -27.46 -18.66 18.89
N ALA A 565 -28.08 -18.75 17.70
CA ALA A 565 -29.36 -19.43 17.52
C ALA A 565 -29.15 -20.90 17.16
N VAL A 566 -29.96 -21.80 17.72
CA VAL A 566 -29.95 -23.21 17.32
C VAL A 566 -30.29 -23.31 15.83
N GLY A 567 -29.47 -24.04 15.07
CA GLY A 567 -29.57 -24.14 13.61
C GLY A 567 -28.80 -23.07 12.84
N GLN A 568 -28.20 -22.08 13.52
CA GLN A 568 -27.34 -21.08 12.86
C GLN A 568 -26.09 -21.77 12.30
N VAL A 569 -25.77 -21.47 11.04
CA VAL A 569 -24.55 -21.99 10.40
C VAL A 569 -23.41 -20.98 10.57
N LEU A 570 -22.36 -21.39 11.28
CA LEU A 570 -21.13 -20.62 11.46
C LEU A 570 -20.04 -21.11 10.50
N ILE A 571 -19.37 -20.16 9.87
CA ILE A 571 -18.08 -20.32 9.20
C ILE A 571 -17.01 -20.49 10.28
N ILE A 572 -16.39 -21.66 10.32
CA ILE A 572 -15.27 -21.92 11.21
C ILE A 572 -13.99 -21.62 10.44
N PRO A 573 -13.22 -20.58 10.82
CA PRO A 573 -11.96 -20.25 10.18
C PRO A 573 -10.99 -21.42 10.31
N ASN A 574 -10.00 -21.49 9.41
CA ASN A 574 -8.88 -22.41 9.59
C ASN A 574 -7.98 -21.89 10.73
N ARG A 575 -7.12 -22.77 11.27
CA ARG A 575 -6.24 -22.43 12.40
C ARG A 575 -5.35 -21.24 12.07
#